data_AF-A0A151Z9D5-F1
#
_entry.id   AF-A0A151Z9D5-F1
#
_cell.length_a   1.000
_cell.length_b   1.000
_cell.length_c   1.000
_cell.angle_alpha   90.00
_cell.angle_beta   90.00
_cell.angle_gamma   90.00
#
_symmetry.space_group_name_H-M   'P 1'
#
loop_
_entity.id
_entity.type
_entity.pdbx_description
1 polymer ?
#
loop_
_entity_poly.entity_id
_entity_poly.type
_entity_poly.pdbx_seq_one_letter_code
_entity_poly.pdbx_strand_id
1 'polypeptide(L)'
;MHGALVPDDIDYINDTPTVQEYKKLKRVMKIMVKFYEGGSATKLQQAEYFEAELKKVQTDESMIKEQLDVLKTFPIHPKRREYEEELQEELEKLLIMKKKFTTKADEYRKLYVWSNGIVEVTQWLENGLDDYCVNHLKMDINGLKVEPQEKLSKERYAAFKEGLDEITYNLQESQDFFCASLDGRLRQYHQMEKDIVQSQLNVLKKYSEEVPRQQHVSYELQQDLEYVEKNMTEDPSAIAKRKRMLEMHTDFFKVLRWYREKMKALGDEYGIQDQDKRSEEEKIKSAMSTQVEFMSNLTPENTPELQELKKLHLNHD
;
A
#
# COMPACT_ATOMS: atom_id res chain seq x y z
N MET A 1 -5.46 -14.44 -16.63
CA MET A 1 -5.83 -15.80 -16.17
C MET A 1 -5.83 -15.76 -14.66
N HIS A 2 -6.98 -15.49 -14.04
CA HIS A 2 -7.08 -15.45 -12.59
C HIS A 2 -6.90 -16.86 -12.03
N GLY A 3 -6.07 -16.98 -10.99
CA GLY A 3 -5.86 -18.23 -10.28
C GLY A 3 -7.21 -18.78 -9.84
N ALA A 4 -7.39 -20.08 -10.02
CA ALA A 4 -8.49 -20.77 -9.37
C ALA A 4 -8.50 -20.38 -7.88
N LEU A 5 -9.68 -20.07 -7.35
CA LEU A 5 -9.94 -19.97 -5.91
C LEU A 5 -9.09 -21.05 -5.23
N VAL A 6 -8.22 -20.62 -4.30
CA VAL A 6 -7.43 -21.53 -3.48
C VAL A 6 -8.38 -22.65 -3.04
N PRO A 7 -8.05 -23.93 -3.28
CA PRO A 7 -8.90 -25.04 -2.86
C PRO A 7 -9.29 -24.87 -1.39
N ASP A 8 -10.46 -25.36 -1.01
CA ASP A 8 -11.01 -25.35 0.36
C ASP A 8 -10.10 -25.99 1.45
N ASP A 9 -8.83 -26.28 1.13
CA ASP A 9 -7.76 -26.83 1.98
C ASP A 9 -7.20 -25.86 3.04
N ILE A 10 -7.84 -24.70 3.25
CA ILE A 10 -7.58 -23.92 4.47
C ILE A 10 -8.36 -24.61 5.60
N ASP A 11 -7.68 -25.50 6.33
CA ASP A 11 -8.18 -26.16 7.54
C ASP A 11 -9.01 -25.17 8.37
N TYR A 12 -10.28 -25.49 8.62
CA TYR A 12 -11.15 -24.71 9.49
C TYR A 12 -10.49 -24.53 10.86
N ILE A 13 -10.70 -23.39 11.53
CA ILE A 13 -10.53 -23.37 12.99
C ILE A 13 -11.50 -24.43 13.49
N ASN A 14 -10.99 -25.47 14.15
CA ASN A 14 -11.88 -26.44 14.78
C ASN A 14 -12.83 -25.67 15.70
N ASP A 15 -14.14 -25.97 15.68
CA ASP A 15 -15.13 -25.29 16.53
C ASP A 15 -14.69 -25.19 18.00
N THR A 16 -13.82 -26.12 18.41
CA THR A 16 -13.03 -26.07 19.65
C THR A 16 -11.52 -26.10 19.34
N PRO A 17 -10.83 -24.95 19.20
CA PRO A 17 -9.40 -24.92 18.95
C PRO A 17 -8.63 -25.47 20.16
N THR A 18 -7.51 -26.15 19.90
CA THR A 18 -6.62 -26.59 20.99
C THR A 18 -5.91 -25.39 21.63
N VAL A 19 -5.37 -25.54 22.86
CA VAL A 19 -4.55 -24.47 23.49
C VAL A 19 -3.34 -24.09 22.61
N GLN A 20 -2.77 -25.07 21.89
CA GLN A 20 -1.66 -24.83 20.97
C GLN A 20 -2.10 -24.03 19.74
N GLU A 21 -3.25 -24.39 19.16
CA GLU A 21 -3.87 -23.69 18.03
C GLU A 21 -4.25 -22.26 18.41
N TYR A 22 -4.88 -22.05 19.57
CA TYR A 22 -5.13 -20.72 20.12
C TYR A 22 -3.85 -19.89 20.23
N LYS A 23 -2.77 -20.44 20.83
CA LYS A 23 -1.48 -19.74 20.98
C LYS A 23 -0.87 -19.38 19.63
N LYS A 24 -1.06 -20.23 18.61
CA LYS A 24 -0.61 -19.98 17.23
C LYS A 24 -1.40 -18.83 16.62
N LEU A 25 -2.73 -18.91 16.62
CA LEU A 25 -3.63 -17.90 16.07
C LEU A 25 -3.43 -16.54 16.76
N LYS A 26 -3.38 -16.51 18.10
CA LYS A 26 -3.13 -15.28 18.87
C LYS A 26 -1.81 -14.60 18.46
N ARG A 27 -0.75 -15.39 18.23
CA ARG A 27 0.53 -14.84 17.75
C ARG A 27 0.40 -14.25 16.35
N VAL A 28 -0.27 -14.97 15.44
CA VAL A 28 -0.52 -14.51 14.07
C VAL A 28 -1.30 -13.20 14.08
N MET A 29 -2.39 -13.12 14.84
CA MET A 29 -3.20 -11.92 14.96
C MET A 29 -2.41 -10.72 15.50
N LYS A 30 -1.60 -10.93 16.54
CA LYS A 30 -0.72 -9.88 17.08
C LYS A 30 0.29 -9.37 16.06
N ILE A 31 0.79 -10.24 15.18
CA ILE A 31 1.67 -9.83 14.08
C ILE A 31 0.87 -9.02 13.05
N MET A 32 -0.35 -9.44 12.71
CA MET A 32 -1.21 -8.73 11.77
C MET A 32 -1.65 -7.35 12.28
N VAL A 33 -1.98 -7.21 13.57
CA VAL A 33 -2.25 -5.89 14.18
C VAL A 33 -1.05 -4.97 13.99
N LYS A 34 0.14 -5.42 14.42
CA LYS A 34 1.37 -4.64 14.27
C LYS A 34 1.72 -4.31 12.84
N PHE A 35 1.38 -5.20 11.91
CA PHE A 35 1.56 -4.99 10.48
C PHE A 35 0.72 -3.80 10.00
N TYR A 36 -0.58 -3.78 10.30
CA TYR A 36 -1.45 -2.67 9.93
C TYR A 36 -1.15 -1.37 10.70
N GLU A 37 -0.72 -1.47 11.96
CA GLU A 37 -0.24 -0.31 12.74
C GLU A 37 0.98 0.33 12.07
N GLY A 38 1.96 -0.49 11.69
CA GLY A 38 3.16 -0.04 10.98
C GLY A 38 2.82 0.64 9.65
N GLY A 39 1.97 0.01 8.84
CA GLY A 39 1.51 0.59 7.57
C GLY A 39 0.75 1.90 7.74
N SER A 40 -0.05 2.03 8.80
CA SER A 40 -0.74 3.28 9.15
C SER A 40 0.26 4.37 9.53
N ALA A 41 1.24 4.06 10.37
CA ALA A 41 2.29 5.01 10.75
C ALA A 41 3.10 5.51 9.54
N THR A 42 3.42 4.63 8.58
CA THR A 42 4.11 5.02 7.33
C THR A 42 3.27 6.00 6.51
N LYS A 43 1.96 5.76 6.34
CA LYS A 43 1.06 6.68 5.64
C LYS A 43 1.01 8.05 6.30
N LEU A 44 1.00 8.10 7.63
CA LEU A 44 1.08 9.37 8.37
C LEU A 44 2.39 10.11 8.09
N GLN A 45 3.53 9.41 8.16
CA GLN A 45 4.84 10.00 7.86
C GLN A 45 4.91 10.55 6.43
N GLN A 46 4.31 9.84 5.46
CA GLN A 46 4.23 10.31 4.07
C GLN A 46 3.37 11.57 3.96
N ALA A 47 2.20 11.60 4.61
CA ALA A 47 1.36 12.79 4.64
C ALA A 47 2.10 13.99 5.23
N GLU A 48 2.74 13.82 6.39
CA GLU A 48 3.51 14.88 7.06
C GLU A 48 4.69 15.38 6.23
N TYR A 49 5.36 14.48 5.50
CA TYR A 49 6.41 14.83 4.57
C TYR A 49 5.89 15.74 3.44
N PHE A 50 4.79 15.35 2.76
CA PHE A 50 4.21 16.17 1.70
C PHE A 50 3.63 17.49 2.22
N GLU A 51 3.09 17.52 3.44
CA GLU A 51 2.68 18.76 4.11
C GLU A 51 3.87 19.70 4.35
N ALA A 52 5.03 19.16 4.75
CA ALA A 52 6.25 19.94 4.93
C ALA A 52 6.79 20.49 3.60
N GLU A 53 6.83 19.67 2.54
CA GLU A 53 7.23 20.12 1.20
C GLU A 53 6.27 21.16 0.62
N LEU A 54 4.96 20.99 0.84
CA LEU A 54 3.95 21.97 0.46
C LEU A 54 4.21 23.34 1.12
N LYS A 55 4.62 23.35 2.39
CA LYS A 55 4.95 24.59 3.10
C LYS A 55 6.16 25.32 2.49
N LYS A 56 7.18 24.58 2.03
CA LYS A 56 8.33 25.17 1.32
C LYS A 56 7.89 25.83 0.02
N VAL A 57 7.14 25.09 -0.82
CA VAL A 57 6.59 25.61 -2.08
C VAL A 57 5.72 26.85 -1.87
N GLN A 58 4.89 26.88 -0.81
CA GLN A 58 4.08 28.05 -0.48
C GLN A 58 4.92 29.26 -0.06
N THR A 59 6.05 29.03 0.61
CA THR A 59 6.98 30.09 0.99
C THR A 59 7.65 30.67 -0.25
N ASP A 60 8.14 29.82 -1.16
CA ASP A 60 8.77 30.25 -2.40
C ASP A 60 7.79 30.96 -3.33
N GLU A 61 6.55 30.46 -3.43
CA GLU A 61 5.46 31.13 -4.16
C GLU A 61 5.23 32.55 -3.63
N SER A 62 5.27 32.73 -2.31
CA SER A 62 5.09 34.05 -1.69
C SER A 62 6.27 34.97 -2.00
N MET A 63 7.50 34.45 -1.90
CA MET A 63 8.72 35.19 -2.23
C MET A 63 8.71 35.66 -3.70
N ILE A 64 8.38 34.78 -4.65
CA ILE A 64 8.32 35.15 -6.07
C ILE A 64 7.25 36.19 -6.34
N LYS A 65 6.06 36.06 -5.71
CA LYS A 65 5.01 37.07 -5.84
C LYS A 65 5.44 38.43 -5.30
N GLU A 66 6.16 38.46 -4.19
CA GLU A 66 6.72 39.70 -3.63
C GLU A 66 7.79 40.29 -4.56
N GLN A 67 8.69 39.48 -5.11
CA GLN A 67 9.70 39.92 -6.08
C GLN A 67 9.07 40.50 -7.35
N LEU A 68 8.07 39.81 -7.92
CA LEU A 68 7.29 40.29 -9.06
C LEU A 68 6.59 41.61 -8.76
N ASP A 69 6.10 41.81 -7.53
CA ASP A 69 5.45 43.06 -7.15
C ASP A 69 6.47 44.21 -7.02
N VAL A 70 7.65 43.95 -6.44
CA VAL A 70 8.75 44.91 -6.38
C VAL A 70 9.21 45.33 -7.78
N LEU A 71 9.29 44.41 -8.75
CA LEU A 71 9.67 44.72 -10.12
C LEU A 71 8.73 45.73 -10.79
N LYS A 72 7.45 45.78 -10.41
CA LYS A 72 6.48 46.76 -10.93
C LYS A 72 6.82 48.21 -10.56
N THR A 73 7.60 48.43 -9.51
CA THR A 73 8.02 49.77 -9.07
C THR A 73 9.08 50.40 -9.97
N PHE A 74 9.78 49.58 -10.76
CA PHE A 74 10.81 50.06 -11.69
C PHE A 74 10.22 50.42 -13.06
N PRO A 75 10.80 51.39 -13.80
CA PRO A 75 10.36 51.68 -15.17
C PRO A 75 10.55 50.46 -16.09
N ILE A 76 9.81 50.44 -17.21
CA ILE A 76 9.95 49.37 -18.22
C ILE A 76 11.39 49.38 -18.76
N HIS A 77 12.10 48.27 -18.54
CA HIS A 77 13.49 48.08 -18.93
C HIS A 77 13.68 46.63 -19.43
N PRO A 78 14.52 46.36 -20.45
CA PRO A 78 14.74 44.99 -20.95
C PRO A 78 15.14 44.01 -19.85
N LYS A 79 16.01 44.40 -18.93
CA LYS A 79 16.41 43.55 -17.80
C LYS A 79 15.29 43.26 -16.80
N ARG A 80 14.34 44.20 -16.63
CA ARG A 80 13.14 43.96 -15.82
C ARG A 80 12.28 42.87 -16.46
N ARG A 81 12.07 42.93 -17.78
CA ARG A 81 11.30 41.92 -18.52
C ARG A 81 11.92 40.53 -18.42
N GLU A 82 13.24 40.44 -18.54
CA GLU A 82 13.98 39.18 -18.37
C GLU A 82 13.72 38.56 -16.99
N TYR A 83 13.84 39.36 -15.91
CA TYR A 83 13.50 38.89 -14.56
C TYR A 83 12.03 38.55 -14.38
N GLU A 84 11.11 39.32 -14.97
CA GLU A 84 9.67 39.01 -14.93
C GLU A 84 9.37 37.69 -15.63
N GLU A 85 9.97 37.41 -16.79
CA GLU A 85 9.80 36.16 -17.53
C GLU A 85 10.34 34.97 -16.72
N GLU A 86 11.56 35.06 -16.19
CA GLU A 86 12.18 34.01 -15.36
C GLU A 86 11.33 33.69 -14.12
N LEU A 87 10.92 34.71 -13.37
CA LEU A 87 10.10 34.55 -12.17
C LEU A 87 8.70 34.02 -12.48
N GLN A 88 8.12 34.39 -13.62
CA GLN A 88 6.81 33.90 -14.03
C GLN A 88 6.86 32.41 -14.41
N GLU A 89 7.90 31.98 -15.14
CA GLU A 89 8.13 30.56 -15.44
C GLU A 89 8.35 29.73 -14.17
N GLU A 90 9.10 30.26 -13.21
CA GLU A 90 9.32 29.59 -11.92
C GLU A 90 8.03 29.51 -11.09
N LEU A 91 7.22 30.58 -11.08
CA LEU A 91 5.92 30.59 -10.43
C LEU A 91 4.97 29.53 -11.01
N GLU A 92 4.94 29.36 -12.34
CA GLU A 92 4.14 28.32 -12.99
C GLU A 92 4.55 26.91 -12.55
N LYS A 93 5.87 26.64 -12.46
CA LYS A 93 6.39 25.36 -11.96
C LYS A 93 5.99 25.13 -10.49
N LEU A 94 6.10 26.14 -9.64
CA LEU A 94 5.69 26.07 -8.22
C LEU A 94 4.19 25.81 -8.08
N LEU A 95 3.33 26.42 -8.90
CA LEU A 95 1.88 26.18 -8.85
C LEU A 95 1.53 24.73 -9.20
N ILE A 96 2.23 24.13 -10.17
CA ILE A 96 2.07 22.71 -10.52
C ILE A 96 2.50 21.82 -9.34
N MET A 97 3.65 22.10 -8.72
CA MET A 97 4.16 21.35 -7.57
C MET A 97 3.25 21.48 -6.35
N LYS A 98 2.76 22.69 -6.06
CA LYS A 98 1.80 22.96 -4.99
C LYS A 98 0.56 22.09 -5.12
N LYS A 99 0.00 22.00 -6.34
CA LYS A 99 -1.16 21.14 -6.61
C LYS A 99 -0.83 19.67 -6.36
N LYS A 100 0.32 19.18 -6.86
CA LYS A 100 0.76 17.79 -6.64
C LYS A 100 0.91 17.45 -5.15
N PHE A 101 1.63 18.28 -4.39
CA PHE A 101 1.87 18.05 -2.96
C PHE A 101 0.59 18.17 -2.13
N THR A 102 -0.30 19.10 -2.46
CA THR A 102 -1.61 19.20 -1.80
C THR A 102 -2.42 17.92 -2.00
N THR A 103 -2.54 17.43 -3.24
CA THR A 103 -3.26 16.19 -3.53
C THR A 103 -2.65 14.99 -2.79
N LYS A 104 -1.32 14.84 -2.83
CA LYS A 104 -0.63 13.72 -2.19
C LYS A 104 -0.75 13.75 -0.66
N ALA A 105 -0.61 14.91 -0.03
CA ALA A 105 -0.82 15.07 1.42
C ALA A 105 -2.22 14.62 1.83
N ASP A 106 -3.25 15.09 1.10
CA ASP A 106 -4.64 14.72 1.35
C ASP A 106 -4.91 13.22 1.13
N GLU A 107 -4.35 12.63 0.06
CA GLU A 107 -4.46 11.20 -0.24
C GLU A 107 -3.87 10.35 0.91
N TYR A 108 -2.63 10.61 1.31
CA TYR A 108 -1.99 9.86 2.39
C TYR A 108 -2.67 10.06 3.74
N ARG A 109 -3.20 11.27 4.03
CA ARG A 109 -3.96 11.51 5.25
C ARG A 109 -5.27 10.70 5.28
N LYS A 110 -5.98 10.63 4.16
CA LYS A 110 -7.18 9.78 4.03
C LYS A 110 -6.84 8.31 4.18
N LEU A 111 -5.75 7.86 3.56
CA LEU A 111 -5.27 6.49 3.70
C LEU A 111 -4.91 6.15 5.14
N TYR A 112 -4.28 7.07 5.88
CA TYR A 112 -3.97 6.89 7.30
C TYR A 112 -5.23 6.72 8.16
N VAL A 113 -6.24 7.56 7.95
CA VAL A 113 -7.52 7.45 8.67
C VAL A 113 -8.19 6.11 8.36
N TRP A 114 -8.25 5.75 7.08
CA TRP A 114 -8.81 4.48 6.65
C TRP A 114 -8.05 3.27 7.23
N SER A 115 -6.72 3.29 7.21
CA SER A 115 -5.90 2.19 7.69
C SER A 115 -5.99 2.01 9.22
N ASN A 116 -6.19 3.08 9.99
CA ASN A 116 -6.51 2.97 11.42
C ASN A 116 -7.85 2.25 11.66
N GLY A 117 -8.84 2.43 10.79
CA GLY A 117 -10.08 1.65 10.85
C GLY A 117 -9.82 0.15 10.68
N ILE A 118 -8.89 -0.23 9.79
CA ILE A 118 -8.46 -1.63 9.62
C ILE A 118 -7.73 -2.15 10.86
N VAL A 119 -6.89 -1.32 11.50
CA VAL A 119 -6.24 -1.66 12.78
C VAL A 119 -7.29 -1.97 13.85
N GLU A 120 -8.31 -1.12 13.99
CA GLU A 120 -9.39 -1.32 14.95
C GLU A 120 -10.14 -2.64 14.72
N VAL A 121 -10.48 -2.95 13.47
CA VAL A 121 -11.12 -4.22 13.12
C VAL A 121 -10.19 -5.38 13.47
N THR A 122 -8.91 -5.31 13.13
CA THR A 122 -7.94 -6.39 13.41
C THR A 122 -7.77 -6.62 14.93
N GLN A 123 -7.71 -5.55 15.73
CA GLN A 123 -7.64 -5.64 17.19
C GLN A 123 -8.94 -6.22 17.78
N TRP A 124 -10.09 -5.87 17.20
CA TRP A 124 -11.37 -6.45 17.59
C TRP A 124 -11.43 -7.95 17.34
N LEU A 125 -10.91 -8.42 16.20
CA LEU A 125 -10.79 -9.86 15.94
C LEU A 125 -9.92 -10.52 17.02
N GLU A 126 -8.82 -9.86 17.40
CA GLU A 126 -7.85 -10.41 18.37
C GLU A 126 -8.48 -10.59 19.75
N ASN A 127 -9.25 -9.58 20.19
CA ASN A 127 -9.93 -9.59 21.48
C ASN A 127 -11.07 -10.61 21.53
N GLY A 128 -11.82 -10.78 20.43
CA GLY A 128 -12.91 -11.74 20.42
C GLY A 128 -12.45 -13.20 20.31
N LEU A 129 -11.22 -13.46 19.84
CA LEU A 129 -10.63 -14.80 19.93
C LEU A 129 -10.33 -15.16 21.39
N ASP A 130 -9.77 -14.21 22.15
CA ASP A 130 -9.52 -14.38 23.59
C ASP A 130 -10.82 -14.64 24.35
N ASP A 131 -11.86 -13.84 24.09
CA ASP A 131 -13.16 -13.97 24.74
C ASP A 131 -13.83 -15.31 24.42
N TYR A 132 -13.82 -15.72 23.15
CA TYR A 132 -14.38 -17.01 22.75
C TYR A 132 -13.68 -18.18 23.43
N CYS A 133 -12.34 -18.21 23.44
CA CYS A 133 -11.60 -19.32 24.03
C CYS A 133 -11.74 -19.36 25.57
N VAL A 134 -11.63 -18.22 26.25
CA VAL A 134 -11.65 -18.16 27.71
C VAL A 134 -13.06 -18.16 28.28
N ASN A 135 -13.97 -17.34 27.76
CA ASN A 135 -15.30 -17.16 28.34
C ASN A 135 -16.37 -18.07 27.71
N HIS A 136 -16.29 -18.38 26.41
CA HIS A 136 -17.28 -19.27 25.77
C HIS A 136 -16.90 -20.74 25.90
N LEU A 137 -15.68 -21.12 25.50
CA LEU A 137 -15.19 -22.50 25.58
C LEU A 137 -14.63 -22.89 26.96
N LYS A 138 -14.49 -21.94 27.89
CA LYS A 138 -13.95 -22.15 29.24
C LYS A 138 -12.57 -22.82 29.24
N MET A 139 -11.73 -22.49 28.25
CA MET A 139 -10.38 -23.02 28.15
C MET A 139 -9.49 -22.45 29.27
N ASP A 140 -8.75 -23.32 29.97
CA ASP A 140 -7.70 -22.87 30.89
C ASP A 140 -6.43 -22.50 30.13
N ILE A 141 -6.26 -21.21 29.90
CA ILE A 141 -5.13 -20.65 29.15
C ILE A 141 -4.20 -19.94 30.15
N ASN A 142 -3.41 -20.73 30.88
CA ASN A 142 -2.40 -20.23 31.82
C ASN A 142 -2.93 -19.13 32.79
N GLY A 143 -4.17 -19.24 33.25
CA GLY A 143 -4.77 -18.24 34.14
C GLY A 143 -5.12 -16.88 33.49
N LEU A 144 -5.14 -16.81 32.15
CA LEU A 144 -5.61 -15.63 31.41
C LEU A 144 -7.08 -15.35 31.78
N LYS A 145 -7.35 -14.13 32.24
CA LYS A 145 -8.71 -13.62 32.46
C LYS A 145 -9.01 -12.61 31.38
N VAL A 146 -10.15 -12.80 30.71
CA VAL A 146 -10.57 -11.96 29.58
C VAL A 146 -11.90 -11.32 29.95
N GLU A 147 -11.98 -10.00 29.80
CA GLU A 147 -13.26 -9.30 29.91
C GLU A 147 -14.13 -9.63 28.70
N PRO A 148 -15.41 -9.98 28.88
CA PRO A 148 -16.31 -10.27 27.77
C PRO A 148 -16.34 -9.12 26.78
N GLN A 149 -16.20 -9.44 25.49
CA GLN A 149 -16.18 -8.42 24.47
C GLN A 149 -17.59 -7.83 24.33
N GLU A 150 -17.70 -6.50 24.28
CA GLU A 150 -18.97 -5.86 23.99
C GLU A 150 -19.50 -6.30 22.62
N LYS A 151 -20.78 -6.66 22.57
CA LYS A 151 -21.44 -7.00 21.31
C LYS A 151 -21.39 -5.80 20.38
N LEU A 152 -21.03 -6.06 19.13
CA LEU A 152 -20.91 -5.03 18.11
C LEU A 152 -22.29 -4.42 17.82
N SER A 153 -22.46 -3.12 18.08
CA SER A 153 -23.71 -2.38 17.77
C SER A 153 -24.09 -2.42 16.29
N LYS A 154 -25.37 -2.19 15.97
CA LYS A 154 -25.87 -2.15 14.58
C LYS A 154 -25.20 -1.05 13.75
N GLU A 155 -24.88 0.07 14.38
CA GLU A 155 -24.22 1.22 13.75
C GLU A 155 -22.76 0.89 13.36
N ARG A 156 -22.05 0.10 14.18
CA ARG A 156 -20.68 -0.33 13.91
C ARG A 156 -20.59 -1.58 13.03
N TYR A 157 -21.70 -2.32 12.90
CA TYR A 157 -21.76 -3.54 12.09
C TYR A 157 -21.23 -3.35 10.67
N ALA A 158 -21.76 -2.35 9.96
CA ALA A 158 -21.40 -2.12 8.57
C ALA A 158 -19.89 -1.83 8.40
N ALA A 159 -19.34 -0.95 9.23
CA ALA A 159 -17.93 -0.57 9.17
C ALA A 159 -16.99 -1.75 9.47
N PHE A 160 -17.33 -2.58 10.46
CA PHE A 160 -16.51 -3.74 10.84
C PHE A 160 -16.61 -4.87 9.81
N LYS A 161 -17.79 -5.05 9.21
CA LYS A 161 -17.98 -5.99 8.12
C LYS A 161 -17.19 -5.58 6.89
N GLU A 162 -17.29 -4.30 6.51
CA GLU A 162 -16.53 -3.74 5.40
C GLU A 162 -15.02 -3.89 5.63
N GLY A 163 -14.53 -3.52 6.82
CA GLY A 163 -13.13 -3.71 7.18
C GLY A 163 -12.69 -5.18 7.15
N LEU A 164 -13.54 -6.12 7.57
CA LEU A 164 -13.26 -7.56 7.50
C LEU A 164 -13.16 -8.05 6.05
N ASP A 165 -14.06 -7.58 5.18
CA ASP A 165 -14.05 -7.93 3.76
C ASP A 165 -12.83 -7.31 3.04
N GLU A 166 -12.44 -6.07 3.39
CA GLU A 166 -11.22 -5.41 2.90
C GLU A 166 -9.95 -6.15 3.34
N ILE A 167 -9.83 -6.51 4.63
CA ILE A 167 -8.71 -7.31 5.14
C ILE A 167 -8.61 -8.62 4.36
N THR A 168 -9.73 -9.32 4.20
CA THR A 168 -9.79 -10.59 3.48
C THR A 168 -9.32 -10.45 2.04
N TYR A 169 -9.79 -9.42 1.33
CA TYR A 169 -9.42 -9.17 -0.06
C TYR A 169 -7.92 -8.84 -0.20
N ASN A 170 -7.42 -7.92 0.62
CA ASN A 170 -6.00 -7.53 0.62
C ASN A 170 -5.05 -8.70 0.89
N LEU A 171 -5.47 -9.61 1.76
CA LEU A 171 -4.70 -10.83 2.05
C LEU A 171 -4.76 -11.84 0.92
N GLN A 172 -5.85 -11.89 0.16
CA GLN A 172 -6.01 -12.88 -0.91
C GLN A 172 -5.10 -12.54 -2.08
N GLU A 173 -5.07 -11.27 -2.44
CA GLU A 173 -4.10 -10.74 -3.40
C GLU A 173 -2.67 -10.98 -2.91
N SER A 174 -2.41 -10.74 -1.61
CA SER A 174 -1.08 -10.96 -1.03
C SER A 174 -0.67 -12.44 -1.08
N GLN A 175 -1.61 -13.34 -0.81
CA GLN A 175 -1.41 -14.79 -0.89
C GLN A 175 -1.09 -15.22 -2.32
N ASP A 176 -1.85 -14.74 -3.31
CA ASP A 176 -1.60 -15.03 -4.71
C ASP A 176 -0.21 -14.58 -5.15
N PHE A 177 0.23 -13.40 -4.71
CA PHE A 177 1.59 -12.93 -4.93
C PHE A 177 2.63 -13.86 -4.31
N PHE A 178 2.51 -14.21 -3.02
CA PHE A 178 3.49 -15.08 -2.38
C PHE A 178 3.52 -16.48 -2.98
N CYS A 179 2.36 -17.04 -3.32
CA CYS A 179 2.25 -18.30 -4.04
C CYS A 179 2.97 -18.22 -5.40
N ALA A 180 2.65 -17.22 -6.22
CA ALA A 180 3.30 -17.01 -7.52
C ALA A 180 4.82 -16.78 -7.39
N SER A 181 5.25 -16.16 -6.30
CA SER A 181 6.67 -15.93 -6.02
C SER A 181 7.42 -17.20 -5.60
N LEU A 182 6.73 -18.19 -5.03
CA LEU A 182 7.32 -19.42 -4.51
C LEU A 182 7.23 -20.59 -5.50
N ASP A 183 6.22 -20.59 -6.37
CA ASP A 183 6.01 -21.61 -7.40
C ASP A 183 6.72 -21.30 -8.74
N GLY A 184 7.36 -20.14 -8.83
CA GLY A 184 8.16 -19.72 -9.98
C GLY A 184 7.38 -18.95 -11.06
N ARG A 185 6.07 -18.74 -10.91
CA ARG A 185 5.29 -17.91 -11.85
C ARG A 185 5.79 -16.47 -11.92
N LEU A 186 6.18 -15.87 -10.79
CA LEU A 186 6.76 -14.52 -10.78
C LEU A 186 8.08 -14.46 -11.56
N ARG A 187 8.88 -15.52 -11.51
CA ARG A 187 10.13 -15.62 -12.27
C ARG A 187 9.86 -15.76 -13.77
N GLN A 188 8.84 -16.53 -14.14
CA GLN A 188 8.40 -16.64 -15.54
C GLN A 188 7.91 -15.29 -16.08
N TYR A 189 7.19 -14.53 -15.26
CA TYR A 189 6.75 -13.18 -15.60
C TYR A 189 7.95 -12.24 -15.86
N HIS A 190 8.91 -12.15 -14.93
CA HIS A 190 10.11 -11.33 -15.13
C HIS A 190 10.99 -11.81 -16.29
N GLN A 191 11.04 -13.13 -16.55
CA GLN A 191 11.73 -13.65 -17.73
C GLN A 191 11.08 -13.13 -19.02
N MET A 192 9.74 -13.11 -19.09
CA MET A 192 9.02 -12.59 -20.24
C MET A 192 9.23 -11.07 -20.39
N GLU A 193 9.19 -10.30 -19.30
CA GLU A 193 9.52 -8.86 -19.32
C GLU A 193 10.93 -8.62 -19.85
N LYS A 194 11.91 -9.38 -19.37
CA LYS A 194 13.29 -9.32 -19.85
C LYS A 194 13.36 -9.59 -21.35
N ASP A 195 12.68 -10.63 -21.84
CA ASP A 195 12.69 -11.00 -23.25
C ASP A 195 12.06 -9.90 -24.14
N ILE A 196 11.01 -9.24 -23.65
CA ILE A 196 10.37 -8.09 -24.32
C ILE A 196 11.34 -6.92 -24.41
N VAL A 197 11.91 -6.47 -23.28
CA VAL A 197 12.83 -5.32 -23.23
C VAL A 197 14.06 -5.59 -24.09
N GLN A 198 14.65 -6.78 -23.98
CA GLN A 198 15.81 -7.17 -24.76
C GLN A 198 15.51 -7.19 -26.27
N SER A 199 14.33 -7.64 -26.67
CA SER A 199 13.88 -7.61 -28.06
C SER A 199 13.73 -6.19 -28.59
N GLN A 200 13.18 -5.28 -27.78
CA GLN A 200 13.07 -3.86 -28.15
C GLN A 200 14.44 -3.19 -28.30
N LEU A 201 15.37 -3.42 -27.35
CA LEU A 201 16.75 -2.96 -27.45
C LEU A 201 17.44 -3.47 -28.73
N ASN A 202 17.20 -4.74 -29.10
CA ASN A 202 17.76 -5.32 -30.33
C ASN A 202 17.17 -4.70 -31.61
N VAL A 203 15.94 -4.20 -31.57
CA VAL A 203 15.36 -3.44 -32.68
C VAL A 203 16.03 -2.06 -32.80
N LEU A 204 16.24 -1.38 -31.67
CA LEU A 204 16.87 -0.05 -31.65
C LEU A 204 18.32 -0.06 -32.16
N LYS A 205 19.06 -1.16 -31.95
CA LYS A 205 20.42 -1.37 -32.50
C LYS A 205 20.49 -1.36 -34.03
N LYS A 206 19.36 -1.52 -34.73
CA LYS A 206 19.31 -1.47 -36.21
C LYS A 206 19.30 -0.03 -36.74
N TYR A 207 19.10 0.96 -35.88
CA TYR A 207 19.00 2.37 -36.23
C TYR A 207 20.26 3.12 -35.76
N SER A 208 20.57 4.25 -36.41
CA SER A 208 21.76 5.05 -36.07
C SER A 208 21.70 5.55 -34.62
N GLU A 209 22.80 5.40 -33.89
CA GLU A 209 22.99 5.90 -32.54
C GLU A 209 23.07 7.43 -32.47
N GLU A 210 23.20 8.11 -33.62
CA GLU A 210 23.17 9.58 -33.69
C GLU A 210 21.75 10.14 -33.57
N VAL A 211 20.71 9.30 -33.65
CA VAL A 211 19.32 9.73 -33.52
C VAL A 211 19.01 9.97 -32.04
N PRO A 212 18.69 11.21 -31.60
CA PRO A 212 18.47 11.51 -30.18
C PRO A 212 17.36 10.68 -29.54
N ARG A 213 16.31 10.35 -30.31
CA ARG A 213 15.23 9.46 -29.88
C ARG A 213 15.73 8.03 -29.60
N GLN A 214 16.65 7.52 -30.41
CA GLN A 214 17.21 6.18 -30.20
C GLN A 214 18.01 6.14 -28.90
N GLN A 215 18.82 7.17 -28.62
CA GLN A 215 19.62 7.27 -27.41
C GLN A 215 18.74 7.32 -26.15
N HIS A 216 17.73 8.19 -26.16
CA HIS A 216 16.80 8.34 -25.05
C HIS A 216 16.03 7.05 -24.75
N VAL A 217 15.41 6.44 -25.76
CA VAL A 217 14.61 5.21 -25.56
C VAL A 217 15.51 4.03 -25.17
N SER A 218 16.72 3.94 -25.72
CA SER A 218 17.68 2.88 -25.34
C SER A 218 18.10 3.02 -23.88
N TYR A 219 18.31 4.25 -23.40
CA TYR A 219 18.64 4.52 -22.01
C TYR A 219 17.51 4.06 -21.05
N GLU A 220 16.25 4.42 -21.36
CA GLU A 220 15.10 3.98 -20.54
C GLU A 220 14.96 2.46 -20.51
N LEU A 221 15.02 1.80 -21.67
CA LEU A 221 14.94 0.34 -21.75
C LEU A 221 16.13 -0.35 -21.06
N GLN A 222 17.31 0.27 -21.03
CA GLN A 222 18.46 -0.25 -20.30
C GLN A 222 18.21 -0.22 -18.78
N GLN A 223 17.60 0.87 -18.28
CA GLN A 223 17.21 0.98 -16.88
C GLN A 223 16.12 -0.05 -16.52
N ASP A 224 15.13 -0.26 -17.39
CA ASP A 224 14.10 -1.29 -17.21
C ASP A 224 14.73 -2.70 -17.16
N LEU A 225 15.69 -2.98 -18.04
CA LEU A 225 16.40 -4.25 -18.05
C LEU A 225 17.18 -4.48 -16.74
N GLU A 226 17.91 -3.48 -16.26
CA GLU A 226 18.63 -3.54 -14.99
C GLU A 226 17.68 -3.80 -13.81
N TYR A 227 16.51 -3.15 -13.80
CA TYR A 227 15.48 -3.37 -12.80
C TYR A 227 14.94 -4.81 -12.82
N VAL A 228 14.59 -5.33 -14.00
CA VAL A 228 14.08 -6.71 -14.14
C VAL A 228 15.13 -7.73 -13.71
N GLU A 229 16.38 -7.58 -14.15
CA GLU A 229 17.46 -8.52 -13.80
C GLU A 229 17.76 -8.54 -12.30
N LYS A 230 17.72 -7.39 -11.64
CA LYS A 230 17.82 -7.31 -10.18
C LYS A 230 16.71 -8.08 -9.49
N ASN A 231 15.46 -7.95 -9.95
CA ASN A 231 14.30 -8.64 -9.38
C ASN A 231 14.26 -10.15 -9.67
N MET A 232 15.00 -10.62 -10.68
CA MET A 232 15.17 -12.05 -10.96
C MET A 232 16.19 -12.75 -10.03
N THR A 233 16.97 -11.97 -9.25
CA THR A 233 17.97 -12.52 -8.34
C THR A 233 17.30 -12.88 -7.02
N GLU A 234 17.23 -14.17 -6.70
CA GLU A 234 16.58 -14.65 -5.48
C GLU A 234 17.57 -14.76 -4.31
N ASP A 235 17.33 -13.99 -3.25
CA ASP A 235 18.01 -14.16 -1.97
C ASP A 235 17.33 -15.30 -1.16
N PRO A 236 18.06 -16.34 -0.74
CA PRO A 236 17.53 -17.40 0.11
C PRO A 236 16.81 -16.89 1.38
N SER A 237 17.28 -15.79 1.96
CA SER A 237 16.65 -15.14 3.12
C SER A 237 15.27 -14.57 2.75
N ALA A 238 15.15 -13.94 1.58
CA ALA A 238 13.90 -13.42 1.06
C ALA A 238 12.89 -14.55 0.78
N ILE A 239 13.31 -15.67 0.20
CA ILE A 239 12.45 -16.84 -0.02
C ILE A 239 11.92 -17.37 1.32
N ALA A 240 12.79 -17.53 2.32
CA ALA A 240 12.38 -17.99 3.64
C ALA A 240 11.36 -17.04 4.30
N LYS A 241 11.55 -15.72 4.14
CA LYS A 241 10.58 -14.70 4.61
C LYS A 241 9.23 -14.84 3.89
N ARG A 242 9.22 -15.01 2.56
CA ARG A 242 7.99 -15.20 1.77
C ARG A 242 7.21 -16.45 2.19
N LYS A 243 7.89 -17.58 2.43
CA LYS A 243 7.26 -18.81 2.96
C LYS A 243 6.57 -18.57 4.31
N ARG A 244 7.26 -17.92 5.25
CA ARG A 244 6.69 -17.59 6.57
C ARG A 244 5.50 -16.64 6.46
N MET A 245 5.55 -15.65 5.58
CA MET A 245 4.44 -14.74 5.32
C MET A 245 3.24 -15.50 4.75
N LEU A 246 3.45 -16.39 3.80
CA LEU A 246 2.39 -17.22 3.22
C LEU A 246 1.71 -18.08 4.28
N GLU A 247 2.48 -18.79 5.11
CA GLU A 247 1.95 -19.59 6.23
C GLU A 247 1.12 -18.74 7.19
N MET A 248 1.62 -17.55 7.55
CA MET A 248 0.93 -16.62 8.44
C MET A 248 -0.38 -16.11 7.85
N HIS A 249 -0.40 -15.75 6.56
CA HIS A 249 -1.63 -15.33 5.87
C HIS A 249 -2.65 -16.46 5.84
N THR A 250 -2.22 -17.69 5.53
CA THR A 250 -3.10 -18.87 5.56
C THR A 250 -3.70 -19.11 6.93
N ASP A 251 -2.92 -19.00 8.01
CA ASP A 251 -3.44 -19.12 9.38
C ASP A 251 -4.41 -17.98 9.73
N PHE A 252 -4.13 -16.76 9.28
CA PHE A 252 -5.00 -15.62 9.55
C PHE A 252 -6.32 -15.70 8.77
N PHE A 253 -6.31 -16.26 7.56
CA PHE A 253 -7.54 -16.54 6.80
C PHE A 253 -8.52 -17.42 7.55
N LYS A 254 -8.05 -18.37 8.34
CA LYS A 254 -8.90 -19.19 9.20
C LYS A 254 -9.69 -18.33 10.19
N VAL A 255 -9.03 -17.34 10.79
CA VAL A 255 -9.64 -16.38 11.70
C VAL A 255 -10.66 -15.51 10.97
N LEU A 256 -10.31 -15.00 9.79
CA LEU A 256 -11.21 -14.17 8.99
C LEU A 256 -12.46 -14.92 8.58
N ARG A 257 -12.34 -16.18 8.12
CA ARG A 257 -13.48 -17.03 7.75
C ARG A 257 -14.43 -17.23 8.94
N TRP A 258 -13.88 -17.58 10.10
CA TRP A 258 -14.66 -17.73 11.34
C TRP A 258 -15.39 -16.45 11.74
N TYR A 259 -14.74 -15.28 11.64
CA TYR A 259 -15.41 -14.01 11.92
C TYR A 259 -16.43 -13.60 10.86
N ARG A 260 -16.24 -13.96 9.58
CA ARG A 260 -17.25 -13.71 8.54
C ARG A 260 -18.52 -14.47 8.83
N GLU A 261 -18.44 -15.71 9.31
CA GLU A 261 -19.61 -16.48 9.75
C GLU A 261 -20.31 -15.85 10.95
N LYS A 262 -19.56 -15.40 11.96
CA LYS A 262 -20.12 -14.66 13.10
C LYS A 262 -20.79 -13.36 12.69
N MET A 263 -20.16 -12.60 11.77
CA MET A 263 -20.73 -11.37 11.24
C MET A 263 -21.98 -11.63 10.41
N LYS A 264 -22.05 -12.74 9.67
CA LYS A 264 -23.26 -13.15 8.97
C LYS A 264 -24.41 -13.41 9.96
N ALA A 265 -24.17 -14.23 10.98
CA ALA A 265 -25.17 -14.52 12.01
C ALA A 265 -25.66 -13.23 12.71
N LEU A 266 -24.74 -12.32 13.04
CA LEU A 266 -25.08 -11.03 13.64
C LEU A 266 -25.86 -10.11 12.68
N GLY A 267 -25.54 -10.14 11.38
CA GLY A 267 -26.27 -9.41 10.35
C GLY A 267 -27.71 -9.89 10.20
N ASP A 268 -27.90 -11.21 10.25
CA ASP A 268 -29.22 -11.85 10.25
C ASP A 268 -30.03 -11.41 11.48
N GLU A 269 -29.42 -11.36 12.69
CA GLU A 269 -30.04 -10.83 13.91
C GLU A 269 -30.46 -9.35 13.75
N TYR A 270 -29.69 -8.55 13.02
CA TYR A 270 -29.97 -7.14 12.76
C TYR A 270 -30.91 -6.86 11.58
N GLY A 271 -31.33 -7.91 10.86
CA GLY A 271 -32.14 -7.82 9.66
C GLY A 271 -31.43 -7.13 8.50
N ILE A 272 -30.10 -7.20 8.45
CA ILE A 272 -29.27 -6.59 7.41
C ILE A 272 -29.01 -7.65 6.32
N GLN A 273 -29.53 -7.42 5.10
CA GLN A 273 -29.18 -8.27 3.96
C GLN A 273 -27.83 -7.84 3.39
N ASP A 274 -26.92 -8.80 3.24
CA ASP A 274 -25.60 -8.57 2.68
C ASP A 274 -25.71 -8.21 1.18
N GLN A 275 -25.37 -6.96 0.85
CA GLN A 275 -25.22 -6.50 -0.52
C GLN A 275 -23.80 -5.96 -0.65
N ASP A 276 -22.86 -6.78 -1.12
CA ASP A 276 -21.54 -6.27 -1.52
C ASP A 276 -21.74 -5.38 -2.75
N LYS A 277 -21.70 -4.06 -2.54
CA LYS A 277 -21.97 -3.03 -3.56
C LYS A 277 -20.73 -2.58 -4.33
N ARG A 278 -19.55 -3.07 -3.96
CA ARG A 278 -18.28 -2.63 -4.56
C ARG A 278 -18.11 -3.23 -5.95
N SER A 279 -17.69 -2.41 -6.89
CA SER A 279 -17.26 -2.88 -8.20
C SER A 279 -15.92 -3.62 -8.11
N GLU A 280 -15.65 -4.54 -9.03
CA GLU A 280 -14.38 -5.28 -9.07
C GLU A 280 -13.17 -4.34 -9.25
N GLU A 281 -13.32 -3.21 -9.95
CA GLU A 281 -12.25 -2.20 -10.09
C GLU A 281 -11.92 -1.48 -8.79
N GLU A 282 -12.91 -1.21 -7.94
CA GLU A 282 -12.69 -0.58 -6.62
C GLU A 282 -11.96 -1.52 -5.67
N LYS A 283 -12.26 -2.82 -5.75
CA LYS A 283 -11.56 -3.86 -4.99
C LYS A 283 -10.08 -3.88 -5.37
N ILE A 284 -9.76 -3.99 -6.66
CA ILE A 284 -8.38 -4.07 -7.18
C ILE A 284 -7.51 -2.88 -6.77
N LYS A 285 -8.04 -1.65 -6.79
CA LYS A 285 -7.29 -0.45 -6.39
C LYS A 285 -6.90 -0.44 -4.91
N SER A 286 -7.76 -0.94 -4.02
CA SER A 286 -7.50 -1.02 -2.57
C SER A 286 -6.34 -1.97 -2.26
N ALA A 287 -6.31 -3.14 -2.90
CA ALA A 287 -5.27 -4.15 -2.65
C ALA A 287 -3.89 -3.79 -3.21
N MET A 288 -3.83 -3.20 -4.40
CA MET A 288 -2.54 -2.82 -5.00
C MET A 288 -1.79 -1.78 -4.15
N SER A 289 -2.51 -0.85 -3.50
CA SER A 289 -1.90 0.16 -2.63
C SER A 289 -1.20 -0.44 -1.41
N THR A 290 -1.72 -1.54 -0.87
CA THR A 290 -1.18 -2.16 0.36
C THR A 290 0.00 -3.09 0.05
N GLN A 291 0.01 -3.73 -1.12
CA GLN A 291 1.07 -4.64 -1.56
C GLN A 291 2.35 -3.93 -2.02
N VAL A 292 2.21 -2.85 -2.80
CA VAL A 292 3.34 -2.09 -3.34
C VAL A 292 4.16 -1.46 -2.20
N GLU A 293 3.50 -0.98 -1.14
CA GLU A 293 4.15 -0.44 0.06
C GLU A 293 4.90 -1.51 0.86
N PHE A 294 4.38 -2.74 0.94
CA PHE A 294 5.00 -3.84 1.69
C PHE A 294 6.34 -4.30 1.10
N MET A 295 6.44 -4.33 -0.23
CA MET A 295 7.60 -4.89 -0.91
C MET A 295 8.77 -3.93 -1.04
N SER A 296 8.51 -2.63 -0.97
CA SER A 296 9.42 -1.63 -1.49
C SER A 296 10.27 -0.97 -0.41
N ASN A 297 10.05 -1.25 0.88
CA ASN A 297 10.67 -0.47 1.98
C ASN A 297 10.59 1.04 1.68
N LEU A 298 9.45 1.50 1.13
CA LEU A 298 9.27 2.89 0.72
C LEU A 298 9.41 3.79 1.94
N THR A 299 10.60 4.36 2.11
CA THR A 299 10.78 5.53 2.96
C THR A 299 10.12 6.72 2.27
N PRO A 300 9.71 7.76 3.02
CA PRO A 300 9.20 8.99 2.43
C PRO A 300 10.09 9.54 1.31
N GLU A 301 11.39 9.25 1.35
CA GLU A 301 12.44 9.73 0.43
C GLU A 301 12.56 8.95 -0.90
N ASN A 302 11.87 7.81 -1.05
CA ASN A 302 12.12 6.84 -2.14
C ASN A 302 10.88 6.50 -2.99
N THR A 303 9.88 7.37 -3.04
CA THR A 303 8.71 7.17 -3.90
C THR A 303 9.06 7.37 -5.40
N PRO A 304 8.46 6.61 -6.33
CA PRO A 304 8.65 6.78 -7.77
C PRO A 304 8.44 8.24 -8.24
N GLU A 305 7.49 8.94 -7.62
CA GLU A 305 7.17 10.33 -7.90
C GLU A 305 8.27 11.31 -7.44
N LEU A 306 9.01 10.99 -6.38
CA LEU A 306 10.19 11.77 -5.96
C LEU A 306 11.38 11.54 -6.89
N GLN A 307 11.51 10.36 -7.50
CA GLN A 307 12.54 10.13 -8.51
C GLN A 307 12.29 10.97 -9.76
N GLU A 308 11.02 11.21 -10.13
CA GLU A 308 10.68 12.19 -11.18
C GLU A 308 10.97 13.64 -10.76
N LEU A 309 10.73 14.01 -9.50
CA LEU A 309 11.07 15.35 -8.99
C LEU A 309 12.57 15.62 -8.94
N LYS A 310 13.38 14.63 -8.55
CA LYS A 310 14.85 14.72 -8.59
C LYS A 310 15.39 14.93 -10.02
N LYS A 311 14.72 14.35 -11.03
CA LYS A 311 15.05 14.57 -12.45
C LYS A 311 14.75 16.00 -12.93
N LEU A 312 13.92 16.75 -12.21
CA LEU A 312 13.59 18.15 -12.52
C LEU A 312 14.56 19.17 -11.92
N HIS A 313 15.66 18.73 -11.27
CA HIS A 313 16.68 19.61 -10.65
C HIS A 313 16.15 20.63 -9.64
N LEU A 314 15.05 20.31 -8.96
CA LEU A 314 14.41 21.19 -7.97
C LEU A 314 14.61 20.71 -6.52
N ASN A 315 15.45 19.69 -6.30
CA ASN A 315 15.91 19.35 -4.96
C ASN A 315 17.09 20.26 -4.60
N HIS A 316 16.85 21.23 -3.72
CA HIS A 316 17.90 21.70 -2.83
C HIS A 316 17.89 20.79 -1.60
N ASP A 317 19.00 20.05 -1.47
CA ASP A 317 19.35 18.95 -0.56
C ASP A 317 19.06 17.52 -1.03
#